data_AF-A0A438XL53-F1
#
_entry.id   AF-A0A438XL53-F1
#
_cell.length_a   1.000
_cell.length_b   1.000
_cell.length_c   1.000
_cell.angle_alpha   90.00
_cell.angle_beta   90.00
_cell.angle_gamma   90.00
#
_symmetry.space_group_name_H-M   'P 1'
#
loop_
_entity.id
_entity.type
_entity.pdbx_description
1 polymer ?
#
loop_
_entity_poly.entity_id
_entity_poly.type
_entity_poly.pdbx_seq_one_letter_code
_entity_poly.pdbx_strand_id
1 'polypeptide(L)'
;QMLAGMALLLVTVVLFKMGRFKGAIISALPAVLILFITFYSGILKVMPKSDDSVLNNVSHVAQMQIIKEKIALTTDEKALKTLQKSFFNHAIDAILCVFFMLVALLVLIVSVRICSNAYFKNQIYPPLAETPYIKAA
;
A
#
# COMPACT_ATOMS: atom_id res chain seq x y z
N GLN A 1 -1.17 -4.51 6.01
CA GLN A 1 -2.30 -4.03 5.17
C GLN A 1 -1.89 -3.91 3.69
N MET A 2 -0.82 -3.18 3.36
CA MET A 2 -0.30 -3.07 1.99
C MET A 2 -0.03 -4.42 1.31
N LEU A 3 0.60 -5.37 2.01
CA LEU A 3 0.89 -6.71 1.47
C LEU A 3 -0.38 -7.52 1.17
N ALA A 4 -1.43 -7.37 1.98
CA ALA A 4 -2.71 -8.02 1.74
C ALA A 4 -3.41 -7.48 0.48
N GLY A 5 -3.31 -6.17 0.23
CA GLY A 5 -3.80 -5.55 -1.01
C GLY A 5 -3.11 -6.12 -2.25
N MET A 6 -1.79 -6.30 -2.20
CA MET A 6 -1.03 -6.90 -3.31
C MET A 6 -1.41 -8.36 -3.56
N ALA A 7 -1.60 -9.15 -2.51
CA ALA A 7 -2.03 -10.55 -2.63
C ALA A 7 -3.43 -10.65 -3.25
N LEU A 8 -4.39 -9.83 -2.80
CA LEU A 8 -5.74 -9.81 -3.36
C LEU A 8 -5.75 -9.37 -4.83
N LEU A 9 -4.95 -8.36 -5.19
CA LEU A 9 -4.78 -7.96 -6.58
C LEU A 9 -4.27 -9.10 -7.46
N LEU A 10 -3.28 -9.87 -6.98
CA LEU A 10 -2.80 -11.05 -7.71
C LEU A 10 -3.88 -12.11 -7.89
N VAL A 11 -4.61 -12.44 -6.82
CA VAL A 11 -5.71 -13.40 -6.87
C VAL A 11 -6.77 -12.95 -7.88
N THR A 12 -7.18 -11.69 -7.85
CA THR A 12 -8.17 -11.15 -8.81
C THR A 12 -7.68 -11.25 -10.25
N VAL A 13 -6.41 -10.89 -10.51
CA VAL A 13 -5.82 -11.00 -11.86
C VAL A 13 -5.79 -12.44 -12.35
N VAL A 14 -5.39 -13.39 -11.50
CA VAL A 14 -5.36 -14.82 -11.86
C VAL A 14 -6.76 -15.34 -12.17
N LEU A 15 -7.77 -14.98 -11.37
CA LEU A 15 -9.16 -15.40 -11.61
C LEU A 15 -9.73 -14.82 -12.91
N PHE A 16 -9.42 -13.56 -13.24
CA PHE A 16 -9.76 -12.95 -14.54
C PHE A 16 -9.09 -13.70 -15.69
N LYS A 17 -7.83 -14.11 -15.50
CA LYS A 17 -7.05 -14.85 -16.50
C LYS A 17 -7.59 -16.26 -16.75
N MET A 18 -8.20 -16.89 -15.74
CA MET A 18 -8.89 -18.19 -15.85
C MET A 18 -10.32 -18.09 -16.44
N GLY A 19 -10.79 -16.89 -16.81
CA GLY A 19 -12.14 -16.68 -17.35
C GLY A 19 -13.27 -16.88 -16.32
N ARG A 20 -12.95 -17.03 -15.03
CA ARG A 20 -13.93 -17.23 -13.94
C ARG A 20 -14.44 -15.90 -13.40
N PHE A 21 -15.09 -15.12 -14.26
CA PHE A 21 -15.56 -13.75 -13.95
C PHE A 21 -16.46 -13.67 -12.70
N LYS A 22 -17.34 -14.66 -12.50
CA LYS A 22 -18.22 -14.71 -11.31
C LYS A 22 -17.43 -14.84 -10.01
N GLY A 23 -16.35 -15.64 -9.98
CA GLY A 23 -15.48 -15.76 -8.81
C GLY A 23 -14.56 -14.55 -8.63
N ALA A 24 -14.15 -13.93 -9.75
CA ALA A 24 -13.25 -12.78 -9.72
C ALA A 24 -13.86 -11.58 -9.00
N ILE A 25 -15.17 -11.32 -9.16
CA ILE A 25 -15.88 -10.23 -8.48
C ILE A 25 -15.81 -10.32 -6.95
N ILE A 26 -15.92 -11.54 -6.38
CA ILE A 26 -15.83 -11.74 -4.92
C ILE A 26 -14.46 -11.30 -4.38
N SER A 27 -13.39 -11.54 -5.14
CA SER A 27 -12.04 -11.11 -4.77
C SER A 27 -11.76 -9.63 -5.09
N ALA A 28 -12.38 -9.10 -6.15
CA ALA A 28 -12.13 -7.74 -6.62
C ALA A 28 -12.69 -6.68 -5.67
N LEU A 29 -13.89 -6.91 -5.10
CA LEU A 29 -14.53 -5.97 -4.18
C LEU A 29 -13.68 -5.67 -2.93
N PRO A 30 -13.20 -6.66 -2.15
CA PRO A 30 -12.33 -6.40 -1.01
C PRO A 30 -10.95 -5.85 -1.43
N ALA A 31 -10.44 -6.21 -2.62
CA ALA A 31 -9.20 -5.65 -3.14
C ALA A 31 -9.31 -4.13 -3.34
N VAL A 32 -10.37 -3.66 -4.00
CA VAL A 32 -10.60 -2.22 -4.26
C VAL A 32 -10.76 -1.46 -2.95
N LEU A 33 -11.54 -1.99 -2.00
CA LEU A 33 -11.76 -1.35 -0.71
C LEU A 33 -10.46 -1.19 0.08
N ILE A 34 -9.66 -2.26 0.20
CA ILE A 34 -8.38 -2.20 0.91
C ILE A 34 -7.40 -1.25 0.23
N LEU A 35 -7.36 -1.23 -1.11
CA LEU A 35 -6.52 -0.28 -1.85
C LEU A 35 -6.95 1.16 -1.58
N PHE A 36 -8.25 1.45 -1.62
CA PHE A 36 -8.76 2.78 -1.34
C PHE A 36 -8.35 3.28 0.06
N ILE A 37 -8.55 2.46 1.08
CA ILE A 37 -8.13 2.79 2.47
C ILE A 37 -6.61 2.96 2.55
N THR A 38 -5.85 2.12 1.86
CA THR A 38 -4.38 2.17 1.87
C THR A 38 -3.85 3.44 1.21
N PHE A 39 -4.42 3.86 0.08
CA PHE A 39 -4.07 5.12 -0.58
C PHE A 39 -4.47 6.32 0.27
N TYR A 40 -5.68 6.32 0.82
CA TYR A 40 -6.14 7.39 1.70
C TYR A 40 -5.24 7.55 2.93
N SER A 41 -4.89 6.44 3.59
CA SER A 41 -3.96 6.43 4.72
C SER A 41 -2.54 6.86 4.32
N GLY A 42 -2.06 6.44 3.15
CA GLY A 42 -0.76 6.85 2.63
C GLY A 42 -0.66 8.36 2.39
N ILE A 43 -1.68 8.96 1.76
CA ILE A 43 -1.74 10.41 1.55
C ILE A 43 -1.73 11.14 2.91
N LEU A 44 -2.51 10.64 3.87
CA LEU A 44 -2.58 11.20 5.22
C LEU A 44 -1.24 11.15 5.98
N LYS A 45 -0.40 10.15 5.71
CA LYS A 45 0.94 10.02 6.33
C LYS A 45 1.98 11.00 5.77
N VAL A 46 1.79 11.47 4.53
CA VAL A 46 2.77 12.31 3.79
C VAL A 46 2.37 13.79 3.78
N MET A 47 1.12 14.09 4.09
CA MET A 47 0.60 15.47 4.09
C MET A 47 1.29 16.36 5.16
N PRO A 48 1.60 17.63 4.81
CA PRO A 48 2.23 18.58 5.71
C PRO A 48 1.26 19.07 6.81
N LYS A 49 1.83 19.70 7.85
CA LYS A 49 1.12 20.19 9.04
C LYS A 49 -0.08 21.06 8.65
N SER A 50 -1.29 20.65 9.08
CA SER A 50 -2.56 21.38 8.91
C SER A 50 -3.10 21.79 10.28
N ASP A 51 -4.13 22.64 10.34
CA ASP A 51 -4.71 23.18 11.59
C ASP A 51 -5.31 22.09 12.52
N ASP A 52 -5.62 20.91 11.98
CA ASP A 52 -6.21 19.79 12.71
C ASP A 52 -5.17 18.95 13.48
N SER A 53 -5.26 18.95 14.81
CA SER A 53 -4.38 18.15 15.70
C SER A 53 -4.39 16.65 15.39
N VAL A 54 -5.50 16.10 14.89
CA VAL A 54 -5.63 14.68 14.53
C VAL A 54 -4.81 14.31 13.30
N LEU A 55 -4.77 15.22 12.31
CA LEU A 55 -3.98 15.08 11.08
C LEU A 55 -2.48 15.12 11.41
N ASN A 56 -2.09 16.02 12.33
CA ASN A 56 -0.72 16.19 12.78
C ASN A 56 -0.18 15.00 13.60
N ASN A 57 -1.07 14.22 14.22
CA ASN A 57 -0.68 13.03 14.98
C ASN A 57 -0.45 11.80 14.06
N VAL A 58 -1.07 11.78 12.89
CA VAL A 58 -0.96 10.67 11.91
C VAL A 58 0.15 10.92 10.89
N SER A 59 0.48 12.18 10.60
CA SER A 59 1.58 12.52 9.69
C SER A 59 2.94 12.40 10.37
N HIS A 60 3.75 11.47 9.85
CA HIS A 60 5.14 11.34 10.28
C HIS A 60 5.93 12.62 9.98
N VAL A 61 5.56 13.40 8.96
CA VAL A 61 6.20 14.68 8.62
C VAL A 61 5.93 15.74 9.71
N ALA A 62 4.70 15.82 10.21
CA ALA A 62 4.34 16.73 11.30
C ALA A 62 4.98 16.31 12.64
N GLN A 63 5.01 15.00 12.94
CA GLN A 63 5.71 14.45 14.12
C GLN A 63 7.21 14.78 14.11
N MET A 64 7.85 14.72 12.94
CA MET A 64 9.27 15.06 12.77
C MET A 64 9.56 16.54 13.06
N GLN A 65 8.63 17.44 12.71
CA GLN A 65 8.74 18.86 13.02
C GLN A 65 8.57 19.12 14.52
N ILE A 66 7.59 18.49 15.16
CA ILE A 66 7.34 18.59 16.61
C ILE A 66 8.53 18.04 17.42
N ILE A 67 9.13 16.93 16.97
CA ILE A 67 10.31 16.34 17.62
C ILE A 67 11.52 17.26 17.47
N LYS A 68 11.73 17.91 16.31
CA LYS A 68 12.78 18.93 16.15
C LYS A 68 12.63 20.09 17.15
N GLU A 69 11.41 20.58 17.33
CA GLU A 69 11.11 21.64 18.30
C GLU A 69 11.35 21.19 19.75
N LYS A 70 10.95 19.96 20.10
CA LYS A 70 11.19 19.38 21.43
C LYS A 70 12.67 19.10 21.72
N ILE A 71 13.46 18.73 20.70
CA ILE A 71 14.92 18.56 20.82
C ILE A 71 15.58 19.91 21.14
N ALA A 72 15.10 21.02 20.57
CA ALA A 72 15.63 22.36 20.82
C ALA A 72 15.32 22.90 22.23
N LEU A 73 14.25 22.39 22.88
CA LEU A 73 13.80 22.84 24.21
C LEU A 73 14.22 21.92 25.37
N THR A 74 14.74 20.73 25.08
CA THR A 74 15.09 19.71 26.10
C THR A 74 16.58 19.72 26.40
N THR A 75 16.94 19.94 27.66
CA THR A 75 18.34 19.91 28.13
C THR A 75 18.75 18.54 28.70
N ASP A 76 17.80 17.61 28.88
CA ASP A 76 18.04 16.30 29.49
C ASP A 76 18.61 15.29 28.49
N GLU A 77 19.85 14.82 28.74
CA GLU A 77 20.64 13.99 27.82
C GLU A 77 19.97 12.65 27.47
N LYS A 78 19.21 12.05 28.42
CA LYS A 78 18.49 10.79 28.18
C LYS A 78 17.25 11.00 27.30
N ALA A 79 16.55 12.12 27.51
CA ALA A 79 15.41 12.50 26.69
C ALA A 79 15.85 12.82 25.26
N LEU A 80 16.98 13.52 25.09
CA LEU A 80 17.55 13.83 23.76
C LEU A 80 17.87 12.57 22.95
N LYS A 81 18.53 11.56 23.55
CA LYS A 81 18.83 10.29 22.87
C LYS A 81 17.56 9.55 22.43
N THR A 82 16.51 9.60 23.25
CA THR A 82 15.22 8.96 22.94
C THR A 82 14.50 9.69 21.80
N LEU A 83 14.47 11.02 21.83
CA LEU A 83 13.87 11.85 20.79
C LEU A 83 14.59 11.70 19.45
N GLN A 84 15.92 11.66 19.46
CA GLN A 84 16.72 11.44 18.25
C GLN A 84 16.42 10.07 17.63
N LYS A 85 16.33 9.00 18.45
CA LYS A 85 15.94 7.67 17.96
C LYS A 85 14.53 7.67 17.37
N SER A 86 13.58 8.34 18.02
CA SER A 86 12.20 8.49 17.51
C SER A 86 12.17 9.22 16.17
N PHE A 87 12.97 10.27 16.02
CA PHE A 87 13.11 11.02 14.76
C PHE A 87 13.64 10.12 13.64
N PHE A 88 14.71 9.35 13.88
CA PHE A 88 15.25 8.42 12.88
C PHE A 88 14.22 7.35 12.47
N ASN A 89 13.48 6.79 13.43
CA ASN A 89 12.44 5.80 13.14
C ASN A 89 11.33 6.39 12.27
N HIS A 90 10.82 7.58 12.60
CA HIS A 90 9.78 8.23 11.79
C HIS A 90 10.27 8.63 10.41
N ALA A 91 11.55 9.00 10.26
CA ALA A 91 12.15 9.25 8.94
C ALA A 91 12.14 7.98 8.07
N ILE A 92 12.60 6.86 8.63
CA ILE A 92 12.67 5.57 7.93
C ILE A 92 11.27 5.09 7.55
N ASP A 93 10.30 5.18 8.48
CA ASP A 93 8.92 4.79 8.23
C ASP A 93 8.26 5.65 7.14
N ALA A 94 8.53 6.96 7.12
CA ALA A 94 8.02 7.85 6.06
C ALA A 94 8.58 7.45 4.69
N ILE A 95 9.88 7.18 4.58
CA ILE A 95 10.54 6.75 3.34
C ILE A 95 9.97 5.39 2.87
N LEU A 96 9.89 4.41 3.77
CA LEU A 96 9.33 3.09 3.47
C LEU A 96 7.86 3.19 3.04
N CYS A 97 7.07 4.04 3.69
CA CYS A 97 5.67 4.26 3.33
C CYS A 97 5.54 4.77 1.89
N VAL A 98 6.30 5.80 1.50
CA VAL A 98 6.29 6.35 0.14
C VAL A 98 6.74 5.30 -0.87
N PHE A 99 7.81 4.55 -0.57
CA PHE A 99 8.30 3.49 -1.43
C PHE A 99 7.24 2.41 -1.69
N PHE A 100 6.62 1.88 -0.64
CA PHE A 100 5.57 0.87 -0.81
C PHE A 100 4.32 1.42 -1.51
N MET A 101 4.02 2.71 -1.34
CA MET A 101 2.91 3.35 -2.05
C MET A 101 3.16 3.38 -3.57
N LEU A 102 4.39 3.69 -4.00
CA LEU A 102 4.80 3.63 -5.40
C LEU A 102 4.71 2.20 -5.97
N VAL A 103 5.20 1.21 -5.22
CA VAL A 103 5.11 -0.20 -5.63
C VAL A 103 3.65 -0.64 -5.75
N ALA A 104 2.79 -0.26 -4.80
CA ALA A 104 1.36 -0.57 -4.85
C ALA A 104 0.67 0.07 -6.07
N LEU A 105 1.02 1.31 -6.43
CA LEU A 105 0.57 1.95 -7.68
C LEU A 105 0.96 1.14 -8.91
N LEU A 106 2.23 0.73 -9.00
CA LEU A 106 2.74 -0.06 -10.12
C LEU A 106 1.98 -1.39 -10.28
N VAL A 107 1.80 -2.12 -9.17
CA VAL A 107 1.06 -3.39 -9.16
C VAL A 107 -0.40 -3.15 -9.58
N LEU A 108 -1.05 -2.10 -9.07
CA LEU A 108 -2.41 -1.75 -9.45
C LEU A 108 -2.54 -1.49 -10.95
N ILE A 109 -1.64 -0.68 -11.53
CA ILE A 109 -1.64 -0.37 -12.98
C ILE A 109 -1.46 -1.65 -13.80
N VAL A 110 -0.53 -2.52 -13.43
CA VAL A 110 -0.30 -3.80 -14.11
C VAL A 110 -1.52 -4.72 -13.98
N SER A 111 -2.11 -4.82 -12.79
CA SER A 111 -3.32 -5.62 -12.55
C SER A 111 -4.50 -5.15 -13.41
N VAL A 112 -4.75 -3.83 -13.46
CA VAL A 112 -5.82 -3.24 -14.29
C VAL A 112 -5.55 -3.49 -15.77
N ARG A 113 -4.29 -3.34 -16.22
CA ARG A 113 -3.90 -3.62 -17.61
C ARG A 113 -4.18 -5.08 -17.98
N ILE A 114 -3.83 -6.03 -17.13
CA ILE A 114 -4.06 -7.47 -17.39
C ILE A 114 -5.56 -7.79 -17.39
N CYS A 115 -6.32 -7.30 -16.40
CA CYS A 115 -7.77 -7.51 -16.34
C CYS A 115 -8.48 -6.92 -17.57
N SER A 116 -8.08 -5.73 -18.02
CA SER A 116 -8.63 -5.08 -19.22
C SER A 116 -8.29 -5.88 -20.50
N ASN A 117 -7.05 -6.36 -20.63
CA ASN A 117 -6.63 -7.16 -21.80
C ASN A 117 -7.35 -8.52 -21.85
N ALA A 118 -7.55 -9.16 -20.70
CA ALA A 118 -8.28 -10.42 -20.58
C ALA A 118 -9.78 -10.25 -20.90
N TYR A 119 -10.40 -9.17 -20.44
CA TYR A 119 -11.84 -8.93 -20.64
C TYR A 119 -12.19 -8.39 -22.03
N PHE A 120 -11.46 -7.39 -22.53
CA PHE A 120 -11.81 -6.70 -23.78
C PHE A 120 -11.15 -7.31 -25.03
N LYS A 121 -9.92 -7.82 -24.91
CA LYS A 121 -9.15 -8.30 -26.08
C LYS A 121 -9.10 -9.82 -26.21
N ASN A 122 -9.66 -10.55 -25.23
CA ASN A 122 -9.53 -12.01 -25.11
C ASN A 122 -8.07 -12.50 -25.22
N GLN A 123 -7.10 -11.62 -24.97
CA GLN A 123 -5.68 -11.91 -25.07
C GLN A 123 -5.13 -12.15 -23.68
N ILE A 124 -4.77 -13.39 -23.42
CA ILE A 124 -4.23 -13.83 -22.14
C ILE A 124 -2.71 -13.63 -22.18
N TYR A 125 -2.26 -12.41 -21.88
CA TYR A 125 -0.85 -12.06 -21.85
C TYR A 125 -0.49 -11.36 -20.53
N PRO A 126 0.46 -11.89 -19.73
CA PRO A 126 1.22 -13.14 -19.93
C PRO A 126 0.35 -14.41 -19.80
N PRO A 127 0.70 -15.55 -20.43
CA PRO A 127 -0.11 -16.80 -20.42
C PRO A 127 -0.08 -17.52 -19.07
N LEU A 128 -1.08 -18.36 -18.77
CA LEU A 128 -1.08 -19.18 -17.52
C LEU A 128 0.05 -20.21 -17.60
N ALA A 129 0.77 -20.40 -16.50
CA ALA A 129 1.75 -21.47 -16.35
C ALA A 129 1.14 -22.76 -15.77
N GLU A 130 -0.17 -22.78 -15.51
CA GLU A 130 -0.87 -23.95 -15.00
C GLU A 130 -1.17 -24.94 -16.13
N THR A 131 -0.81 -26.20 -15.93
CA THR A 131 -1.22 -27.32 -16.79
C THR A 131 -2.68 -27.67 -16.53
N PRO A 132 -3.44 -28.13 -17.55
CA PRO A 132 -4.84 -28.51 -17.37
C PRO A 132 -5.00 -29.55 -16.25
N TYR A 133 -6.06 -29.42 -15.45
CA TYR A 133 -6.34 -30.33 -14.33
C TYR A 133 -6.59 -31.75 -14.87
N ILE A 134 -5.72 -32.68 -14.49
CA ILE A 134 -5.89 -34.11 -14.74
C ILE A 134 -6.48 -34.70 -13.46
N LYS A 135 -7.69 -35.24 -13.53
CA LYS A 135 -8.30 -35.96 -12.42
C LYS A 135 -7.51 -37.26 -12.22
N ALA A 136 -6.85 -37.43 -11.07
CA ALA A 136 -6.27 -38.73 -10.71
C ALA A 136 -7.42 -39.76 -10.68
N ALA A 137 -7.26 -40.80 -11.51
CA ALA A 137 -8.23 -41.88 -11.68
C ALA A 137 -8.33 -42.74 -10.42
#